data_AF-A0A6M0CI49-F1
#
_entry.id   AF-A0A6M0CI49-F1
#
_cell.length_a   1.000
_cell.length_b   1.000
_cell.length_c   1.000
_cell.angle_alpha   90.00
_cell.angle_beta   90.00
_cell.angle_gamma   90.00
#
_symmetry.space_group_name_H-M   'P 1'
#
loop_
_entity.id
_entity.type
_entity.pdbx_description
1 polymer ?
#
loop_
_entity_poly.entity_id
_entity_poly.type
_entity_poly.pdbx_seq_one_letter_code
_entity_poly.pdbx_strand_id
1 'polypeptide(L)'
;MYLLFPGRHHLFTSFQYNYISRLVNSGLNGIKDVDNKQINTTHKISGVVFAITSANHSGTKRNPIPFYLRAMMAQEFSNASIDASIYVYGIDDVGVLDDFASYTLKQIKHQSDRRLDLNPANTIVICSTPVMSMYQKLGFKILPAELADANKQLFNADLPWELIEHMANSNLTIDEESFRNKIHKGSYKVWKTYHLEEKVKNILSDPIIGDDGDITESRDYNSYVRQMDEIAEIKFQETSSFIQAGRIGDIGCAVGSWIKQASEATTLFESDFYGIEVARQLFDICNQRKHNGEFANPNVFFAQKNAVTSLVFEEESMNTIHTSSLTHEIESYGNRNDLLQFIENRYAELAPNGVWINRDVIGPENGNELVLMKLRQDDGSNNDPFKGCQDQQELKNYLNGLSTFSRFLRFAADFRKEEQDQIEYTIEKVNEVEYIRLKHRDAADFMLTKDYTDNWKSEMHERFCFWSIVDWKKALQKVGFTIDSATHAYSNPWIVDNRFANKVELYDLSLNKMKYPPTNALIIARKR
;
A
#
# COMPACT_ATOMS: atom_id res chain seq x y z
N MET A 1 15.19 -39.63 -2.10
CA MET A 1 13.87 -39.05 -1.76
C MET A 1 14.05 -37.57 -1.47
N TYR A 2 13.05 -36.74 -1.76
CA TYR A 2 13.04 -35.32 -1.42
C TYR A 2 12.04 -35.03 -0.31
N LEU A 3 12.34 -34.01 0.50
CA LEU A 3 11.39 -33.36 1.39
C LEU A 3 11.00 -32.02 0.77
N LEU A 4 9.71 -31.79 0.51
CA LEU A 4 9.19 -30.51 0.05
C LEU A 4 8.59 -29.76 1.24
N PHE A 5 9.04 -28.54 1.51
CA PHE A 5 8.54 -27.73 2.62
C PHE A 5 8.01 -26.37 2.11
N PRO A 6 6.73 -26.29 1.72
CA PRO A 6 6.11 -25.06 1.28
C PRO A 6 5.74 -24.17 2.48
N GLY A 7 5.92 -22.86 2.33
CA GLY A 7 5.52 -21.89 3.33
C GLY A 7 6.08 -20.50 3.06
N ARG A 8 5.58 -19.50 3.78
CA ARG A 8 6.10 -18.13 3.66
C ARG A 8 7.51 -17.98 4.21
N HIS A 9 7.87 -18.78 5.23
CA HIS A 9 9.23 -18.88 5.78
C HIS A 9 9.85 -17.54 6.21
N HIS A 10 9.08 -16.69 6.88
CA HIS A 10 9.54 -15.41 7.46
C HIS A 10 10.51 -15.59 8.64
N LEU A 11 10.49 -16.76 9.27
CA LEU A 11 11.34 -17.16 10.38
C LEU A 11 11.46 -18.68 10.37
N PHE A 12 12.63 -19.19 10.74
CA PHE A 12 12.82 -20.62 10.95
C PHE A 12 13.08 -20.94 12.42
N THR A 13 12.36 -21.92 12.95
CA THR A 13 12.45 -22.28 14.37
C THR A 13 13.47 -23.38 14.63
N SER A 14 13.97 -23.45 15.87
CA SER A 14 14.79 -24.55 16.37
C SER A 14 14.04 -25.88 16.25
N PHE A 15 12.71 -25.87 16.41
CA PHE A 15 11.86 -27.05 16.21
C PHE A 15 11.95 -27.56 14.76
N GLN A 16 11.70 -26.71 13.76
CA GLN A 16 11.74 -27.08 12.34
C GLN A 16 13.10 -27.65 11.95
N TYR A 17 14.16 -27.02 12.45
CA TYR A 17 15.53 -27.47 12.26
C TYR A 17 15.75 -28.90 12.80
N ASN A 18 15.40 -29.14 14.07
CA ASN A 18 15.54 -30.45 14.69
C ASN A 18 14.67 -31.51 14.02
N TYR A 19 13.46 -31.11 13.59
CA TYR A 19 12.54 -31.99 12.89
C TYR A 19 13.13 -32.46 11.56
N ILE A 20 13.58 -31.52 10.70
CA ILE A 20 14.18 -31.84 9.40
C ILE A 20 15.48 -32.62 9.57
N SER A 21 16.37 -32.19 10.48
CA SER A 21 17.64 -32.87 10.74
C SER A 21 17.42 -34.32 11.18
N ARG A 22 16.45 -34.59 12.07
CA ARG A 22 16.08 -35.96 12.45
C ARG A 22 15.59 -36.77 11.27
N LEU A 23 14.72 -36.21 10.41
CA LEU A 23 14.23 -36.94 9.24
C LEU A 23 15.36 -37.30 8.28
N VAL A 24 16.24 -36.34 7.97
CA VAL A 24 17.38 -36.54 7.07
C VAL A 24 18.35 -37.58 7.60
N ASN A 25 18.73 -37.49 8.88
CA ASN A 25 19.76 -38.33 9.47
C ASN A 25 19.26 -39.72 9.90
N SER A 26 18.04 -39.82 10.42
CA SER A 26 17.46 -41.09 10.91
C SER A 26 16.63 -41.82 9.86
N GLY A 27 16.30 -41.17 8.74
CA GLY A 27 15.42 -41.71 7.71
C GLY A 27 13.95 -41.63 8.08
N LEU A 28 13.11 -42.14 7.18
CA LEU A 28 11.65 -41.99 7.23
C LEU A 28 10.91 -43.25 7.69
N ASN A 29 11.62 -44.38 7.84
CA ASN A 29 10.99 -45.66 8.12
C ASN A 29 10.31 -45.66 9.49
N GLY A 30 9.00 -45.96 9.50
CA GLY A 30 8.19 -46.00 10.73
C GLY A 30 7.73 -44.62 11.24
N ILE A 31 8.12 -43.51 10.57
CA ILE A 31 7.60 -42.18 10.87
C ILE A 31 6.13 -42.12 10.46
N LYS A 32 5.28 -41.54 11.31
CA LYS A 32 3.86 -41.36 11.03
C LYS A 32 3.62 -40.08 10.24
N ASP A 33 2.77 -40.16 9.23
CA ASP A 33 2.22 -39.01 8.52
C ASP A 33 1.04 -38.37 9.31
N VAL A 34 0.47 -37.30 8.77
CA VAL A 34 -0.65 -36.57 9.39
C VAL A 34 -1.92 -37.42 9.59
N ASP A 35 -2.06 -38.52 8.82
CA ASP A 35 -3.16 -39.48 8.94
C ASP A 35 -2.81 -40.64 9.91
N ASN A 36 -1.71 -40.53 10.66
CA ASN A 36 -1.14 -41.59 11.50
C ASN A 36 -0.69 -42.85 10.75
N LYS A 37 -0.53 -42.81 9.43
CA LYS A 37 -0.02 -43.93 8.62
C LYS A 37 1.50 -43.94 8.65
N GLN A 38 2.09 -45.12 8.78
CA GLN A 38 3.55 -45.26 8.77
C GLN A 38 4.11 -45.08 7.36
N ILE A 39 5.17 -44.29 7.26
CA ILE A 39 5.99 -44.16 6.06
C ILE A 39 6.98 -45.32 6.06
N ASN A 40 6.82 -46.23 5.10
CA ASN A 40 7.70 -47.39 4.92
C ASN A 40 8.60 -47.13 3.71
N THR A 41 9.72 -46.45 3.91
CA THR A 41 10.74 -46.25 2.87
C THR A 41 12.12 -46.30 3.49
N THR A 42 13.04 -47.00 2.81
CA THR A 42 14.46 -47.09 3.15
C THR A 42 15.31 -46.13 2.33
N HIS A 43 14.70 -45.40 1.40
CA HIS A 43 15.42 -44.45 0.56
C HIS A 43 15.94 -43.28 1.40
N LYS A 44 17.24 -42.99 1.28
CA LYS A 44 17.86 -41.80 1.87
C LYS A 44 17.21 -40.53 1.34
N ILE A 45 17.08 -39.52 2.19
CA ILE A 45 16.70 -38.17 1.77
C ILE A 45 17.92 -37.54 1.12
N SER A 46 17.80 -37.23 -0.17
CA SER A 46 18.85 -36.64 -1.00
C SER A 46 18.79 -35.11 -0.99
N GLY A 47 17.63 -34.54 -0.68
CA GLY A 47 17.49 -33.09 -0.59
C GLY A 47 16.22 -32.61 0.11
N VAL A 48 16.30 -31.40 0.62
CA VAL A 48 15.18 -30.62 1.17
C VAL A 48 14.93 -29.43 0.24
N VAL A 49 13.70 -29.31 -0.23
CA VAL A 49 13.24 -28.27 -1.15
C VAL A 49 12.36 -27.31 -0.37
N PHE A 50 12.87 -26.11 -0.07
CA PHE A 50 12.07 -25.03 0.47
C PHE A 50 11.38 -24.30 -0.67
N ALA A 51 10.04 -24.37 -0.68
CA ALA A 51 9.21 -23.60 -1.60
C ALA A 51 8.70 -22.37 -0.85
N ILE A 52 9.42 -21.25 -1.01
CA ILE A 52 9.14 -20.00 -0.29
C ILE A 52 8.02 -19.27 -1.03
N THR A 53 6.81 -19.29 -0.45
CA THR A 53 5.60 -18.75 -1.06
C THR A 53 5.49 -17.23 -0.91
N SER A 54 4.71 -16.60 -1.80
CA SER A 54 4.61 -15.14 -1.92
C SER A 54 5.99 -14.50 -2.07
N ALA A 55 6.84 -15.08 -2.92
CA ALA A 55 8.22 -14.66 -3.11
C ALA A 55 8.35 -13.25 -3.73
N ASN A 56 7.39 -12.87 -4.56
CA ASN A 56 7.23 -11.56 -5.17
C ASN A 56 6.64 -10.49 -4.21
N HIS A 57 6.30 -10.83 -2.96
CA HIS A 57 5.82 -9.86 -1.98
C HIS A 57 6.91 -9.56 -0.94
N SER A 58 7.01 -8.29 -0.57
CA SER A 58 7.87 -7.82 0.52
C SER A 58 7.30 -6.52 1.09
N GLY A 59 7.65 -6.16 2.33
CA GLY A 59 7.26 -4.87 2.91
C GLY A 59 5.77 -4.73 3.27
N THR A 60 4.99 -5.81 3.20
CA THR A 60 3.56 -5.81 3.57
C THR A 60 3.33 -6.51 4.91
N LYS A 61 2.18 -6.30 5.57
CA LYS A 61 1.88 -6.99 6.84
C LYS A 61 1.89 -8.51 6.67
N ARG A 62 1.34 -9.02 5.57
CA ARG A 62 1.31 -10.46 5.24
C ARG A 62 2.69 -11.01 4.89
N ASN A 63 3.55 -10.19 4.28
CA ASN A 63 4.89 -10.56 3.81
C ASN A 63 5.93 -9.47 4.10
N PRO A 64 6.36 -9.28 5.37
CA PRO A 64 7.20 -8.15 5.72
C PRO A 64 8.67 -8.33 5.29
N ILE A 65 9.11 -9.57 5.09
CA ILE A 65 10.51 -9.92 4.78
C ILE A 65 10.65 -10.31 3.30
N PRO A 66 11.59 -9.71 2.54
CA PRO A 66 11.80 -10.01 1.13
C PRO A 66 12.33 -11.44 0.91
N PHE A 67 12.06 -12.01 -0.27
CA PHE A 67 12.43 -13.39 -0.61
C PHE A 67 13.91 -13.71 -0.37
N TYR A 68 14.83 -12.84 -0.77
CA TYR A 68 16.27 -13.12 -0.67
C TYR A 68 16.71 -13.35 0.78
N LEU A 69 16.16 -12.61 1.75
CA LEU A 69 16.47 -12.83 3.17
C LEU A 69 15.87 -14.13 3.69
N ARG A 70 14.65 -14.47 3.26
CA ARG A 70 14.03 -15.77 3.56
C ARG A 70 14.83 -16.93 2.99
N ALA A 71 15.33 -16.78 1.77
CA ALA A 71 16.19 -17.75 1.10
C ALA A 71 17.54 -17.91 1.82
N MET A 72 18.15 -16.82 2.29
CA MET A 72 19.36 -16.87 3.11
C MET A 72 19.11 -17.66 4.42
N MET A 73 18.00 -17.42 5.10
CA MET A 73 17.66 -18.16 6.32
C MET A 73 17.47 -19.67 6.04
N ALA A 74 16.84 -20.01 4.91
CA ALA A 74 16.68 -21.40 4.49
C ALA A 74 18.03 -22.06 4.14
N GLN A 75 18.94 -21.33 3.48
CA GLN A 75 20.27 -21.84 3.12
C GLN A 75 21.17 -22.07 4.34
N GLU A 76 20.96 -21.36 5.45
CA GLU A 76 21.66 -21.63 6.72
C GLU A 76 21.29 -23.01 7.34
N PHE A 77 20.29 -23.72 6.79
CA PHE A 77 20.08 -25.15 7.09
C PHE A 77 21.13 -26.05 6.45
N SER A 78 21.82 -25.60 5.39
CA SER A 78 22.95 -26.31 4.80
C SER A 78 24.18 -26.17 5.69
N ASN A 79 24.19 -26.88 6.81
CA ASN A 79 25.37 -26.98 7.67
C ASN A 79 25.73 -28.45 7.88
N ALA A 80 26.88 -28.70 8.51
CA ALA A 80 27.47 -30.02 8.67
C ALA A 80 26.56 -31.10 9.31
N SER A 81 25.43 -30.71 9.92
CA SER A 81 24.53 -31.65 10.60
C SER A 81 23.28 -32.06 9.80
N ILE A 82 23.12 -31.60 8.55
CA ILE A 82 22.10 -32.08 7.62
C ILE A 82 22.80 -32.65 6.38
N ASP A 83 22.84 -33.99 6.28
CA ASP A 83 23.44 -34.71 5.15
C ASP A 83 22.46 -34.85 3.96
N ALA A 84 22.00 -33.69 3.45
CA ALA A 84 21.14 -33.58 2.28
C ALA A 84 21.33 -32.22 1.58
N SER A 85 21.12 -32.16 0.26
CA SER A 85 21.18 -30.90 -0.49
C SER A 85 20.00 -29.99 -0.13
N ILE A 86 20.25 -28.70 0.07
CA ILE A 86 19.20 -27.70 0.32
C ILE A 86 18.91 -26.92 -0.97
N TYR A 87 17.67 -27.01 -1.45
CA TYR A 87 17.18 -26.25 -2.59
C TYR A 87 16.16 -25.22 -2.12
N VAL A 88 16.24 -24.01 -2.68
CA VAL A 88 15.30 -22.92 -2.36
C VAL A 88 14.74 -22.38 -3.66
N TYR A 89 13.41 -22.35 -3.77
CA TYR A 89 12.69 -21.80 -4.91
C TYR A 89 11.64 -20.80 -4.43
N GLY A 90 11.57 -19.65 -5.11
CA GLY A 90 10.53 -18.65 -4.86
C GLY A 90 9.26 -19.03 -5.59
N ILE A 91 8.13 -19.04 -4.89
CA ILE A 91 6.81 -19.29 -5.48
C ILE A 91 6.02 -17.99 -5.41
N ASP A 92 5.77 -17.39 -6.57
CA ASP A 92 5.05 -16.12 -6.65
C ASP A 92 3.61 -16.27 -6.18
N ASP A 93 3.13 -15.25 -5.49
CA ASP A 93 1.70 -15.05 -5.27
C ASP A 93 1.06 -14.57 -6.56
N VAL A 94 0.00 -15.27 -6.97
CA VAL A 94 -0.78 -14.97 -8.19
C VAL A 94 -2.28 -14.87 -7.86
N GLY A 95 -2.61 -14.60 -6.59
CA GLY A 95 -3.97 -14.61 -6.08
C GLY A 95 -4.45 -16.01 -5.68
N VAL A 96 -5.78 -16.14 -5.52
CA VAL A 96 -6.40 -17.39 -5.04
C VAL A 96 -6.41 -18.44 -6.14
N LEU A 97 -5.82 -19.61 -5.84
CA LEU A 97 -5.80 -20.77 -6.72
C LEU A 97 -6.40 -21.99 -6.02
N ASP A 98 -7.35 -22.66 -6.69
CA ASP A 98 -7.94 -23.91 -6.21
C ASP A 98 -6.91 -25.06 -6.12
N ASP A 99 -5.87 -25.02 -6.96
CA ASP A 99 -4.79 -26.00 -7.03
C ASP A 99 -3.40 -25.35 -6.93
N PHE A 100 -3.17 -24.66 -5.79
CA PHE A 100 -1.89 -24.03 -5.48
C PHE A 100 -0.72 -25.04 -5.40
N ALA A 101 -0.99 -26.29 -5.00
CA ALA A 101 0.04 -27.34 -4.90
C ALA A 101 0.63 -27.68 -6.29
N SER A 102 -0.21 -27.89 -7.30
CA SER A 102 0.25 -28.13 -8.68
C SER A 102 1.04 -26.94 -9.24
N TYR A 103 0.60 -25.72 -8.95
CA TYR A 103 1.33 -24.51 -9.31
C TYR A 103 2.73 -24.48 -8.68
N THR A 104 2.84 -24.77 -7.38
CA THR A 104 4.13 -24.85 -6.66
C THR A 104 5.07 -25.87 -7.31
N LEU A 105 4.58 -27.07 -7.62
CA LEU A 105 5.39 -28.14 -8.24
C LEU A 105 5.87 -27.74 -9.65
N LYS A 106 5.00 -27.11 -10.45
CA LYS A 106 5.34 -26.62 -11.79
C LYS A 106 6.41 -25.52 -11.74
N GLN A 107 6.30 -24.59 -10.78
CA GLN A 107 7.29 -23.53 -10.56
C GLN A 107 8.66 -24.11 -10.19
N ILE A 108 8.72 -25.05 -9.24
CA ILE A 108 9.97 -25.74 -8.87
C ILE A 108 10.57 -26.46 -10.08
N LYS A 109 9.75 -27.18 -10.85
CA LYS A 109 10.22 -27.89 -12.05
C LYS A 109 10.75 -26.91 -13.10
N HIS A 110 10.11 -25.75 -13.27
CA HIS A 110 10.56 -24.73 -14.21
C HIS A 110 11.89 -24.09 -13.75
N GLN A 111 11.95 -23.59 -12.52
CA GLN A 111 13.12 -22.89 -11.97
C GLN A 111 14.34 -23.80 -11.75
N SER A 112 14.13 -25.11 -11.63
CA SER A 112 15.21 -26.10 -11.53
C SER A 112 15.78 -26.54 -12.89
N ASP A 113 15.34 -25.94 -14.00
CA ASP A 113 15.59 -26.42 -15.38
C ASP A 113 15.17 -27.89 -15.56
N ARG A 114 14.01 -28.25 -14.98
CA ARG A 114 13.44 -29.62 -14.99
C ARG A 114 14.29 -30.67 -14.26
N ARG A 115 15.32 -30.27 -13.50
CA ARG A 115 16.15 -31.20 -12.71
C ARG A 115 15.39 -31.79 -11.52
N LEU A 116 14.43 -31.05 -10.96
CA LEU A 116 13.56 -31.53 -9.89
C LEU A 116 12.14 -31.74 -10.42
N ASP A 117 11.78 -33.01 -10.63
CA ASP A 117 10.42 -33.42 -10.97
C ASP A 117 9.75 -34.07 -9.76
N LEU A 118 9.28 -33.23 -8.84
CA LEU A 118 8.72 -33.68 -7.56
C LEU A 118 7.34 -34.31 -7.76
N ASN A 119 7.18 -35.55 -7.30
CA ASN A 119 5.95 -36.32 -7.38
C ASN A 119 5.80 -37.24 -6.16
N PRO A 120 4.61 -37.84 -5.93
CA PRO A 120 4.38 -38.69 -4.74
C PRO A 120 5.32 -39.89 -4.59
N ALA A 121 5.92 -40.38 -5.68
CA ALA A 121 6.83 -41.52 -5.63
C ALA A 121 8.24 -41.15 -5.14
N ASN A 122 8.67 -39.89 -5.32
CA ASN A 122 10.02 -39.45 -4.96
C ASN A 122 10.07 -38.37 -3.87
N THR A 123 8.92 -37.85 -3.43
CA THR A 123 8.83 -36.68 -2.55
C THR A 123 7.80 -36.89 -1.44
N ILE A 124 8.14 -36.41 -0.24
CA ILE A 124 7.22 -36.27 0.89
C ILE A 124 7.11 -34.79 1.25
N VAL A 125 5.91 -34.32 1.57
CA VAL A 125 5.67 -32.92 1.89
C VAL A 125 5.70 -32.73 3.41
N ILE A 126 6.37 -31.69 3.89
CA ILE A 126 6.30 -31.23 5.28
C ILE A 126 5.33 -30.06 5.31
N CYS A 127 4.22 -30.17 6.03
CA CYS A 127 3.24 -29.09 6.10
C CYS A 127 2.37 -29.23 7.35
N SER A 128 2.23 -28.13 8.09
CA SER A 128 1.41 -28.03 9.30
C SER A 128 0.14 -27.18 9.12
N THR A 129 -0.07 -26.59 7.93
CA THR A 129 -1.21 -25.71 7.63
C THR A 129 -2.23 -26.37 6.68
N PRO A 130 -3.48 -25.86 6.57
CA PRO A 130 -4.55 -26.45 5.76
C PRO A 130 -4.22 -26.66 4.27
N VAL A 131 -3.21 -25.96 3.72
CA VAL A 131 -2.74 -26.14 2.33
C VAL A 131 -2.26 -27.58 2.07
N MET A 132 -1.92 -28.35 3.11
CA MET A 132 -1.58 -29.77 3.00
C MET A 132 -2.64 -30.59 2.26
N SER A 133 -3.91 -30.21 2.38
CA SER A 133 -5.04 -30.88 1.72
C SER A 133 -4.90 -30.88 0.19
N MET A 134 -4.32 -29.83 -0.39
CA MET A 134 -4.05 -29.74 -1.83
C MET A 134 -2.98 -30.75 -2.26
N TYR A 135 -1.93 -30.93 -1.45
CA TYR A 135 -0.90 -31.93 -1.70
C TYR A 135 -1.42 -33.37 -1.50
N GLN A 136 -2.29 -33.60 -0.50
CA GLN A 136 -2.95 -34.90 -0.30
C GLN A 136 -3.81 -35.30 -1.50
N LYS A 137 -4.57 -34.35 -2.09
CA LYS A 137 -5.35 -34.59 -3.32
C LYS A 137 -4.47 -35.04 -4.49
N LEU A 138 -3.22 -34.56 -4.56
CA LEU A 138 -2.23 -34.98 -5.55
C LEU A 138 -1.52 -36.30 -5.17
N GLY A 139 -1.87 -36.92 -4.05
CA GLY A 139 -1.35 -38.22 -3.60
C GLY A 139 -0.06 -38.15 -2.75
N PHE A 140 0.40 -36.96 -2.36
CA PHE A 140 1.59 -36.83 -1.52
C PHE A 140 1.30 -37.27 -0.08
N LYS A 141 2.30 -37.88 0.55
CA LYS A 141 2.32 -38.10 1.99
C LYS A 141 2.73 -36.80 2.70
N ILE A 142 2.09 -36.51 3.83
CA ILE A 142 2.31 -35.27 4.58
C ILE A 142 2.92 -35.58 5.94
N LEU A 143 4.12 -35.08 6.17
CA LEU A 143 4.76 -35.03 7.47
C LEU A 143 4.26 -33.80 8.23
N PRO A 144 3.76 -33.96 9.47
CA PRO A 144 2.95 -32.93 10.13
C PRO A 144 3.74 -31.76 10.70
N ALA A 145 5.07 -31.87 10.85
CA ALA A 145 5.91 -30.88 11.53
C ALA A 145 5.32 -30.47 12.90
N GLU A 146 4.95 -29.19 13.08
CA GLU A 146 4.40 -28.64 14.33
C GLU A 146 2.99 -29.17 14.65
N LEU A 147 2.27 -29.70 13.65
CA LEU A 147 0.89 -30.11 13.79
C LEU A 147 0.78 -31.40 14.60
N ALA A 148 0.03 -31.37 15.70
CA ALA A 148 -0.26 -32.52 16.55
C ALA A 148 -1.59 -33.19 16.17
N ASP A 149 -2.62 -32.41 15.85
CA ASP A 149 -3.94 -32.90 15.45
C ASP A 149 -4.52 -31.99 14.35
N ALA A 150 -4.66 -32.54 13.15
CA ALA A 150 -5.17 -31.82 11.98
C ALA A 150 -6.64 -31.39 12.11
N ASN A 151 -7.48 -32.18 12.79
CA ASN A 151 -8.90 -31.88 12.92
C ASN A 151 -9.14 -30.74 13.91
N LYS A 152 -8.28 -30.64 14.94
CA LYS A 152 -8.37 -29.61 15.98
C LYS A 152 -7.48 -28.40 15.73
N GLN A 153 -6.64 -28.43 14.69
CA GLN A 153 -5.58 -27.44 14.46
C GLN A 153 -4.74 -27.22 15.73
N LEU A 154 -4.38 -28.33 16.39
CA LEU A 154 -3.57 -28.30 17.61
C LEU A 154 -2.10 -28.47 17.24
N PHE A 155 -1.24 -27.61 17.77
CA PHE A 155 0.21 -27.63 17.53
C PHE A 155 0.98 -28.07 18.78
N ASN A 156 2.09 -28.78 18.59
CA ASN A 156 3.00 -29.21 19.67
C ASN A 156 4.25 -28.32 19.81
N ALA A 157 4.35 -27.29 18.96
CA ALA A 157 5.41 -26.29 18.95
C ALA A 157 4.83 -24.96 18.44
N ASP A 158 5.45 -23.84 18.82
CA ASP A 158 5.03 -22.52 18.35
C ASP A 158 5.21 -22.41 16.83
N LEU A 159 4.24 -21.80 16.16
CA LEU A 159 4.36 -21.53 14.73
C LEU A 159 5.30 -20.34 14.50
N PRO A 160 6.09 -20.34 13.40
CA PRO A 160 6.98 -19.23 13.11
C PRO A 160 6.28 -17.86 13.05
N TRP A 161 5.04 -17.83 12.53
CA TRP A 161 4.27 -16.59 12.43
C TRP A 161 3.79 -16.08 13.79
N GLU A 162 3.35 -16.98 14.68
CA GLU A 162 2.95 -16.63 16.05
C GLU A 162 4.11 -15.99 16.83
N LEU A 163 5.34 -16.48 16.62
CA LEU A 163 6.53 -15.87 17.21
C LEU A 163 6.78 -14.46 16.67
N ILE A 164 6.59 -14.24 15.37
CA ILE A 164 6.73 -12.92 14.75
C ILE A 164 5.67 -11.96 15.29
N GLU A 165 4.40 -12.37 15.30
CA GLU A 165 3.29 -11.54 15.81
C GLU A 165 3.47 -11.20 17.28
N HIS A 166 3.86 -12.19 18.11
CA HIS A 166 4.13 -11.94 19.52
C HIS A 166 5.28 -10.96 19.72
N MET A 167 6.36 -11.09 18.95
CA MET A 167 7.48 -10.15 18.99
C MET A 167 7.06 -8.75 18.52
N ALA A 168 6.23 -8.66 17.48
CA ALA A 168 5.78 -7.38 16.94
C ALA A 168 4.81 -6.64 17.89
N ASN A 169 3.98 -7.38 18.61
CA ASN A 169 2.96 -6.85 19.53
C ASN A 169 3.45 -6.71 20.98
N SER A 170 4.74 -6.93 21.24
CA SER A 170 5.32 -6.81 22.58
C SER A 170 6.54 -5.89 22.59
N ASN A 171 6.93 -5.44 23.78
CA ASN A 171 8.18 -4.70 24.00
C ASN A 171 9.41 -5.63 24.05
N LEU A 172 9.24 -6.92 23.78
CA LEU A 172 10.31 -7.91 23.81
C LEU A 172 11.14 -7.83 22.52
N THR A 173 12.40 -8.24 22.62
CA THR A 173 13.34 -8.27 21.50
C THR A 173 13.68 -9.70 21.10
N ILE A 174 14.24 -9.88 19.90
CA ILE A 174 14.69 -11.21 19.44
C ILE A 174 15.81 -11.80 20.32
N ASP A 175 16.46 -10.98 21.15
CA ASP A 175 17.50 -11.40 22.10
C ASP A 175 16.93 -11.98 23.40
N GLU A 176 15.66 -11.75 23.69
CA GLU A 176 14.98 -12.30 24.86
C GLU A 176 14.97 -13.83 24.83
N GLU A 177 15.14 -14.45 26.00
CA GLU A 177 15.25 -15.91 26.13
C GLU A 177 14.00 -16.63 25.56
N SER A 178 12.83 -16.00 25.68
CA SER A 178 11.54 -16.47 25.16
C SER A 178 11.53 -16.67 23.64
N PHE A 179 12.35 -15.91 22.90
CA PHE A 179 12.52 -16.04 21.44
C PHE A 179 13.83 -16.74 21.07
N ARG A 180 14.93 -16.40 21.75
CA ARG A 180 16.28 -16.86 21.41
C ARG A 180 16.42 -18.38 21.34
N ASN A 181 15.75 -19.09 22.25
CA ASN A 181 15.76 -20.56 22.30
C ASN A 181 14.85 -21.21 21.25
N LYS A 182 13.80 -20.50 20.82
CA LYS A 182 12.82 -20.99 19.84
C LYS A 182 13.25 -20.75 18.40
N ILE A 183 14.13 -19.77 18.14
CA ILE A 183 14.59 -19.37 16.80
C ILE A 183 15.89 -20.09 16.43
N HIS A 184 15.95 -20.66 15.22
CA HIS A 184 17.16 -21.28 14.71
C HIS A 184 18.29 -20.25 14.56
N LYS A 185 19.54 -20.65 14.88
CA LYS A 185 20.71 -19.75 14.88
C LYS A 185 20.92 -19.02 13.55
N GLY A 186 20.70 -19.71 12.42
CA GLY A 186 20.79 -19.10 11.09
C GLY A 186 19.73 -18.02 10.86
N SER A 187 18.49 -18.28 11.29
CA SER A 187 17.39 -17.32 11.22
C SER A 187 17.67 -16.10 12.10
N TYR A 188 18.10 -16.33 13.35
CA TYR A 188 18.49 -15.29 14.29
C TYR A 188 19.62 -14.40 13.73
N LYS A 189 20.65 -15.00 13.14
CA LYS A 189 21.77 -14.28 12.51
C LYS A 189 21.27 -13.32 11.43
N VAL A 190 20.44 -13.80 10.49
CA VAL A 190 19.88 -12.94 9.44
C VAL A 190 19.02 -11.83 10.03
N TRP A 191 18.16 -12.14 10.99
CA TRP A 191 17.31 -11.13 11.64
C TRP A 191 18.12 -10.03 12.33
N LYS A 192 19.21 -10.37 13.03
CA LYS A 192 20.10 -9.39 13.66
C LYS A 192 20.90 -8.59 12.63
N THR A 193 21.48 -9.25 11.62
CA THR A 193 22.31 -8.58 10.60
C THR A 193 21.53 -7.55 9.78
N TYR A 194 20.25 -7.82 9.49
CA TYR A 194 19.42 -6.95 8.66
C TYR A 194 18.39 -6.15 9.45
N HIS A 195 18.52 -6.08 10.79
CA HIS A 195 17.62 -5.32 11.67
C HIS A 195 16.13 -5.60 11.41
N LEU A 196 15.79 -6.88 11.19
CA LEU A 196 14.43 -7.27 10.77
C LEU A 196 13.39 -7.07 11.86
N GLU A 197 13.79 -7.09 13.14
CA GLU A 197 12.88 -6.86 14.25
C GLU A 197 12.19 -5.48 14.16
N GLU A 198 12.98 -4.42 14.05
CA GLU A 198 12.47 -3.05 13.95
C GLU A 198 11.62 -2.87 12.69
N LYS A 199 12.12 -3.38 11.55
CA LYS A 199 11.39 -3.31 10.28
C LYS A 199 10.03 -3.99 10.36
N VAL A 200 9.96 -5.20 10.92
CA VAL A 200 8.72 -5.97 11.02
C VAL A 200 7.76 -5.32 12.01
N LYS A 201 8.24 -4.82 13.16
CA LYS A 201 7.44 -4.05 14.13
C LYS A 201 6.77 -2.85 13.46
N ASN A 202 7.54 -2.06 12.71
CA ASN A 202 7.03 -0.87 12.02
C ASN A 202 5.98 -1.21 10.95
N ILE A 203 6.16 -2.30 10.21
CA ILE A 203 5.19 -2.74 9.19
C ILE A 203 3.89 -3.23 9.84
N LEU A 204 3.98 -4.01 10.92
CA LEU A 204 2.80 -4.62 11.55
C LEU A 204 1.99 -3.64 12.41
N SER A 205 2.62 -2.58 12.93
CA SER A 205 1.93 -1.53 13.68
C SER A 205 1.24 -0.47 12.81
N ASP A 206 1.46 -0.50 11.49
CA ASP A 206 0.92 0.48 10.56
C ASP A 206 -0.63 0.43 10.48
N PRO A 207 -1.37 1.49 10.82
CA PRO A 207 -2.82 1.45 10.79
C PRO A 207 -3.42 1.66 9.40
N ILE A 208 -2.65 2.18 8.43
CA ILE A 208 -3.15 2.68 7.13
C ILE A 208 -3.08 1.59 6.06
N ILE A 209 -2.09 0.70 6.11
CA ILE A 209 -1.84 -0.27 5.03
C ILE A 209 -2.57 -1.59 5.31
N GLY A 210 -3.27 -2.12 4.29
CA GLY A 210 -3.85 -3.46 4.31
C GLY A 210 -2.80 -4.59 4.28
N ASP A 211 -3.26 -5.84 4.38
CA ASP A 211 -2.37 -7.00 4.51
C ASP A 211 -1.37 -7.16 3.34
N ASP A 212 -1.78 -6.78 2.14
CA ASP A 212 -1.00 -6.89 0.90
C ASP A 212 -0.37 -5.59 0.41
N GLY A 213 -0.36 -4.55 1.25
CA GLY A 213 0.33 -3.31 0.92
C GLY A 213 -0.51 -2.30 0.17
N ASP A 214 -1.83 -2.49 0.05
CA ASP A 214 -2.76 -1.57 -0.62
C ASP A 214 -3.44 -0.64 0.41
N ILE A 215 -3.70 0.62 0.03
CA ILE A 215 -4.50 1.56 0.83
C ILE A 215 -6.00 1.27 0.64
N THR A 216 -6.40 0.81 -0.56
CA THR A 216 -7.78 0.42 -0.85
C THR A 216 -7.81 -0.84 -1.72
N GLU A 217 -8.73 -1.76 -1.43
CA GLU A 217 -8.89 -3.00 -2.21
C GLU A 217 -9.64 -2.82 -3.54
N SER A 218 -10.14 -1.60 -3.83
CA SER A 218 -11.07 -1.33 -4.94
C SER A 218 -10.52 -0.44 -6.07
N ARG A 219 -9.26 0.02 -5.98
CA ARG A 219 -8.66 0.93 -6.96
C ARG A 219 -8.20 0.16 -8.20
N ASP A 220 -8.62 0.60 -9.40
CA ASP A 220 -8.08 0.08 -10.67
C ASP A 220 -6.75 0.77 -11.00
N TYR A 221 -5.65 0.14 -10.60
CA TYR A 221 -4.30 0.69 -10.83
C TYR A 221 -3.98 0.95 -12.30
N ASN A 222 -4.56 0.24 -13.28
CA ASN A 222 -4.25 0.52 -14.69
C ASN A 222 -4.80 1.88 -15.14
N SER A 223 -6.02 2.21 -14.72
CA SER A 223 -6.63 3.51 -14.98
C SER A 223 -5.87 4.62 -14.25
N TYR A 224 -5.52 4.37 -12.99
CA TYR A 224 -4.79 5.31 -12.13
C TYR A 224 -3.40 5.67 -12.69
N VAL A 225 -2.63 4.67 -13.12
CA VAL A 225 -1.29 4.87 -13.72
C VAL A 225 -1.34 5.76 -14.95
N ARG A 226 -2.32 5.54 -15.85
CA ARG A 226 -2.51 6.38 -17.03
C ARG A 226 -2.81 7.83 -16.67
N GLN A 227 -3.71 8.04 -15.71
CA GLN A 227 -4.04 9.39 -15.24
C GLN A 227 -2.82 10.09 -14.63
N MET A 228 -1.99 9.38 -13.85
CA MET A 228 -0.76 9.94 -13.28
C MET A 228 0.25 10.36 -14.35
N ASP A 229 0.40 9.58 -15.43
CA ASP A 229 1.27 9.94 -16.55
C ASP A 229 0.75 11.17 -17.31
N GLU A 230 -0.56 11.23 -17.60
CA GLU A 230 -1.19 12.33 -18.35
C GLU A 230 -1.02 13.69 -17.66
N ILE A 231 -1.03 13.72 -16.32
CA ILE A 231 -0.93 14.96 -15.54
C ILE A 231 0.50 15.27 -15.06
N ALA A 232 1.46 14.36 -15.27
CA ALA A 232 2.82 14.49 -14.72
C ALA A 232 3.54 15.75 -15.22
N GLU A 233 3.43 16.04 -16.52
CA GLU A 233 4.06 17.22 -17.13
C GLU A 233 3.54 18.52 -16.48
N ILE A 234 2.22 18.64 -16.33
CA ILE A 234 1.60 19.81 -15.71
C ILE A 234 2.06 19.96 -14.24
N LYS A 235 2.04 18.86 -13.48
CA LYS A 235 2.52 18.85 -12.08
C LYS A 235 3.98 19.30 -12.00
N PHE A 236 4.83 18.82 -12.91
CA PHE A 236 6.23 19.23 -12.96
C PHE A 236 6.39 20.70 -13.34
N GLN A 237 5.72 21.17 -14.39
CA GLN A 237 5.78 22.57 -14.81
C GLN A 237 5.38 23.53 -13.67
N GLU A 238 4.30 23.25 -12.95
CA GLU A 238 3.83 24.06 -11.82
C GLU A 238 4.82 24.12 -10.64
N THR A 239 5.68 23.11 -10.48
CA THR A 239 6.54 22.95 -9.30
C THR A 239 8.02 23.19 -9.58
N SER A 240 8.46 23.03 -10.84
CA SER A 240 9.85 23.04 -11.29
C SER A 240 10.66 24.25 -10.84
N SER A 241 10.09 25.45 -10.85
CA SER A 241 10.77 26.70 -10.47
C SER A 241 11.17 26.77 -9.00
N PHE A 242 10.63 25.90 -8.16
CA PHE A 242 10.88 25.88 -6.71
C PHE A 242 11.85 24.79 -6.28
N ILE A 243 12.16 23.83 -7.16
CA ILE A 243 13.03 22.69 -6.85
C ILE A 243 14.45 23.17 -6.60
N GLN A 244 15.02 22.71 -5.48
CA GLN A 244 16.44 22.82 -5.19
C GLN A 244 17.15 21.52 -5.56
N ALA A 245 18.21 21.61 -6.35
CA ALA A 245 19.07 20.50 -6.72
C ALA A 245 19.78 19.90 -5.48
N GLY A 246 20.21 18.64 -5.59
CA GLY A 246 20.79 17.86 -4.49
C GLY A 246 19.98 16.60 -4.25
N ARG A 247 19.48 16.37 -3.04
CA ARG A 247 18.58 15.24 -2.73
C ARG A 247 17.12 15.66 -2.87
N ILE A 248 16.40 15.04 -3.81
CA ILE A 248 15.02 15.36 -4.19
C ILE A 248 14.12 14.16 -3.88
N GLY A 249 13.18 14.33 -2.96
CA GLY A 249 12.20 13.32 -2.60
C GLY A 249 10.85 13.58 -3.26
N ASP A 250 10.18 12.55 -3.75
CA ASP A 250 8.77 12.57 -4.17
C ASP A 250 8.00 11.54 -3.34
N ILE A 251 7.18 12.01 -2.40
CA ILE A 251 6.41 11.13 -1.50
C ILE A 251 5.00 10.97 -2.07
N GLY A 252 4.53 9.73 -2.16
CA GLY A 252 3.33 9.39 -2.94
C GLY A 252 3.63 9.46 -4.44
N CYS A 253 4.81 8.97 -4.84
CA CYS A 253 5.30 9.12 -6.21
C CYS A 253 4.52 8.30 -7.25
N ALA A 254 3.57 7.47 -6.82
CA ALA A 254 2.80 6.55 -7.65
C ALA A 254 3.73 5.67 -8.50
N VAL A 255 3.80 5.91 -9.81
CA VAL A 255 4.65 5.19 -10.77
C VAL A 255 5.88 5.99 -11.20
N GLY A 256 6.28 6.98 -10.40
CA GLY A 256 7.47 7.79 -10.62
C GLY A 256 7.36 8.77 -11.79
N SER A 257 6.16 9.06 -12.31
CA SER A 257 5.98 9.89 -13.51
C SER A 257 6.50 11.32 -13.32
N TRP A 258 6.34 11.90 -12.13
CA TRP A 258 6.91 13.22 -11.84
C TRP A 258 8.44 13.18 -11.80
N ILE A 259 9.03 12.16 -11.15
CA ILE A 259 10.48 11.95 -11.15
C ILE A 259 11.02 11.78 -12.57
N LYS A 260 10.29 11.08 -13.45
CA LYS A 260 10.65 10.94 -14.86
C LYS A 260 10.81 12.30 -15.52
N GLN A 261 9.81 13.18 -15.40
CA GLN A 261 9.87 14.56 -15.90
C GLN A 261 11.03 15.35 -15.28
N ALA A 262 11.18 15.28 -13.95
CA ALA A 262 12.22 16.00 -13.23
C ALA A 262 13.64 15.54 -13.60
N SER A 263 13.82 14.25 -13.88
CA SER A 263 15.10 13.66 -14.24
C SER A 263 15.63 14.14 -15.61
N GLU A 264 14.75 14.64 -16.48
CA GLU A 264 15.11 15.21 -17.79
C GLU A 264 15.60 16.67 -17.68
N ALA A 265 15.35 17.35 -16.55
CA ALA A 265 15.75 18.73 -16.36
C ALA A 265 17.26 18.85 -16.17
N THR A 266 17.94 19.57 -17.07
CA THR A 266 19.40 19.73 -17.04
C THR A 266 19.91 20.39 -15.75
N THR A 267 19.10 21.22 -15.10
CA THR A 267 19.45 21.86 -13.82
C THR A 267 19.47 20.88 -12.65
N LEU A 268 18.89 19.69 -12.81
CA LEU A 268 18.79 18.64 -11.79
C LEU A 268 19.67 17.43 -12.12
N PHE A 269 20.55 17.53 -13.12
CA PHE A 269 21.35 16.40 -13.61
C PHE A 269 22.22 15.73 -12.54
N GLU A 270 22.81 16.51 -11.63
CA GLU A 270 23.63 16.00 -10.51
C GLU A 270 22.80 15.68 -9.26
N SER A 271 21.46 15.71 -9.35
CA SER A 271 20.59 15.41 -8.21
C SER A 271 20.36 13.91 -8.04
N ASP A 272 20.11 13.51 -6.80
CA ASP A 272 19.60 12.19 -6.45
C ASP A 272 18.08 12.27 -6.26
N PHE A 273 17.34 11.37 -6.92
CA PHE A 273 15.88 11.32 -6.84
C PHE A 273 15.43 10.12 -6.01
N TYR A 274 14.51 10.35 -5.07
CA TYR A 274 13.97 9.33 -4.18
C TYR A 274 12.44 9.31 -4.28
N GLY A 275 11.88 8.29 -4.90
CA GLY A 275 10.44 8.05 -4.91
C GLY A 275 10.01 7.18 -3.73
N ILE A 276 9.07 7.67 -2.92
CA ILE A 276 8.46 6.93 -1.83
C ILE A 276 7.03 6.59 -2.22
N GLU A 277 6.71 5.31 -2.17
CA GLU A 277 5.37 4.79 -2.47
C GLU A 277 4.98 3.77 -1.40
N VAL A 278 3.72 3.77 -0.98
CA VAL A 278 3.24 2.83 0.03
C VAL A 278 2.58 1.62 -0.62
N ALA A 279 1.88 1.84 -1.75
CA ALA A 279 1.19 0.82 -2.51
C ALA A 279 2.18 -0.12 -3.21
N ARG A 280 2.16 -1.40 -2.83
CA ARG A 280 3.07 -2.42 -3.38
C ARG A 280 3.03 -2.44 -4.92
N GLN A 281 1.83 -2.43 -5.51
CA GLN A 281 1.66 -2.55 -6.95
C GLN A 281 2.27 -1.36 -7.71
N LEU A 282 2.12 -0.13 -7.18
CA LEU A 282 2.70 1.07 -7.78
C LEU A 282 4.23 1.09 -7.61
N PHE A 283 4.73 0.68 -6.44
CA PHE A 283 6.16 0.50 -6.19
C PHE A 283 6.81 -0.52 -7.14
N ASP A 284 6.14 -1.64 -7.43
CA ASP A 284 6.62 -2.64 -8.39
C ASP A 284 6.73 -2.04 -9.81
N ILE A 285 5.78 -1.19 -10.22
CA ILE A 285 5.83 -0.48 -11.51
C ILE A 285 6.97 0.54 -11.52
N CYS A 286 7.22 1.27 -10.43
CA CYS A 286 8.39 2.15 -10.31
C CYS A 286 9.70 1.40 -10.59
N ASN A 287 9.88 0.22 -9.98
CA ASN A 287 11.06 -0.61 -10.23
C ASN A 287 11.12 -1.14 -11.66
N GLN A 288 9.98 -1.52 -12.23
CA GLN A 288 9.92 -1.94 -13.64
C GLN A 288 10.35 -0.80 -14.58
N ARG A 289 9.83 0.41 -14.40
CA ARG A 289 10.21 1.59 -15.20
C ARG A 289 11.69 1.92 -15.05
N LYS A 290 12.23 1.76 -13.84
CA LYS A 290 13.66 1.93 -13.59
C LYS A 290 14.48 0.90 -14.36
N HIS A 291 14.10 -0.38 -14.33
CA HIS A 291 14.78 -1.43 -15.09
C HIS A 291 14.67 -1.23 -16.61
N ASN A 292 13.58 -0.64 -17.09
CA ASN A 292 13.39 -0.28 -18.50
C ASN A 292 14.22 0.93 -18.94
N GLY A 293 14.89 1.63 -18.00
CA GLY A 293 15.69 2.83 -18.31
C GLY A 293 14.83 4.05 -18.65
N GLU A 294 13.62 4.16 -18.09
CA GLU A 294 12.71 5.28 -18.38
C GLU A 294 13.11 6.62 -17.76
N PHE A 295 14.10 6.64 -16.86
CA PHE A 295 14.57 7.84 -16.19
C PHE A 295 15.89 8.31 -16.79
N ALA A 296 15.98 9.60 -17.10
CA ALA A 296 17.17 10.18 -17.73
C ALA A 296 18.36 10.30 -16.75
N ASN A 297 18.09 10.31 -15.44
CA ASN A 297 19.10 10.35 -14.40
C ASN A 297 19.35 8.93 -13.83
N PRO A 298 20.62 8.48 -13.70
CA PRO A 298 20.94 7.17 -13.14
C PRO A 298 20.67 7.04 -11.63
N ASN A 299 20.63 8.16 -10.90
CA ASN A 299 20.46 8.22 -9.45
C ASN A 299 18.98 8.34 -9.05
N VAL A 300 18.16 7.41 -9.54
CA VAL A 300 16.75 7.30 -9.15
C VAL A 300 16.57 6.09 -8.25
N PHE A 301 16.05 6.29 -7.05
CA PHE A 301 15.84 5.26 -6.03
C PHE A 301 14.37 5.23 -5.63
N PHE A 302 13.82 4.03 -5.48
CA PHE A 302 12.47 3.84 -4.98
C PHE A 302 12.52 3.09 -3.66
N ALA A 303 11.63 3.45 -2.73
CA ALA A 303 11.45 2.71 -1.49
C ALA A 303 9.96 2.58 -1.14
N GLN A 304 9.59 1.40 -0.65
CA GLN A 304 8.25 1.18 -0.12
C GLN A 304 8.19 1.56 1.36
N LYS A 305 7.53 2.67 1.71
CA LYS A 305 7.45 3.17 3.10
C LYS A 305 6.14 3.93 3.35
N ASN A 306 5.66 3.90 4.60
CA ASN A 306 4.65 4.82 5.09
C ASN A 306 5.31 6.13 5.54
N ALA A 307 4.82 7.28 5.04
CA ALA A 307 5.37 8.60 5.31
C ALA A 307 4.77 9.34 6.51
N VAL A 308 3.78 8.74 7.17
CA VAL A 308 3.08 9.26 8.36
C VAL A 308 3.75 8.76 9.64
N THR A 309 3.95 7.45 9.76
CA THR A 309 4.33 6.80 11.03
C THR A 309 5.80 6.98 11.41
N SER A 310 6.64 7.40 10.46
CA SER A 310 8.08 7.62 10.67
C SER A 310 8.66 8.55 9.60
N LEU A 311 9.93 8.92 9.77
CA LEU A 311 10.70 9.56 8.71
C LEU A 311 10.93 8.57 7.56
N VAL A 312 10.75 9.04 6.33
CA VAL A 312 11.05 8.29 5.11
C VAL A 312 12.42 8.64 4.54
N PHE A 313 12.93 9.82 4.89
CA PHE A 313 14.28 10.27 4.61
C PHE A 313 15.08 10.44 5.90
N GLU A 314 16.41 10.54 5.78
CA GLU A 314 17.28 10.85 6.91
C GLU A 314 16.99 12.28 7.40
N GLU A 315 17.15 12.53 8.71
CA GLU A 315 17.04 13.88 9.26
C GLU A 315 18.00 14.84 8.55
N GLU A 316 17.51 16.05 8.28
CA GLU A 316 18.27 17.16 7.70
C GLU A 316 19.00 16.86 6.38
N SER A 317 18.45 15.95 5.58
CA SER A 317 19.13 15.42 4.39
C SER A 317 18.58 15.92 3.07
N MET A 318 17.31 16.34 3.02
CA MET A 318 16.61 16.61 1.76
C MET A 318 16.69 18.08 1.37
N ASN A 319 17.10 18.37 0.12
CA ASN A 319 17.07 19.73 -0.44
C ASN A 319 15.66 20.09 -0.92
N THR A 320 14.99 19.12 -1.56
CA THR A 320 13.60 19.24 -1.98
C THR A 320 12.82 18.03 -1.53
N ILE A 321 11.64 18.25 -0.95
CA ILE A 321 10.60 17.24 -0.85
C ILE A 321 9.41 17.72 -1.67
N HIS A 322 8.86 16.86 -2.49
CA HIS A 322 7.66 17.07 -3.28
C HIS A 322 6.57 16.09 -2.81
N THR A 323 5.36 16.60 -2.70
CA THR A 323 4.14 15.81 -2.52
C THR A 323 3.08 16.35 -3.45
N SER A 324 2.35 15.47 -4.14
CA SER A 324 1.19 15.90 -4.93
C SER A 324 0.04 14.92 -4.85
N SER A 325 -1.16 15.43 -4.55
CA SER A 325 -2.37 14.63 -4.41
C SER A 325 -2.22 13.50 -3.37
N LEU A 326 -1.74 13.85 -2.16
CA LEU A 326 -1.42 12.88 -1.10
C LEU A 326 -1.94 13.32 0.27
N THR A 327 -1.85 14.60 0.59
CA THR A 327 -2.14 15.10 1.94
C THR A 327 -3.62 15.01 2.31
N HIS A 328 -4.52 15.04 1.32
CA HIS A 328 -5.94 14.74 1.54
C HIS A 328 -6.18 13.26 1.84
N GLU A 329 -5.44 12.33 1.23
CA GLU A 329 -5.53 10.90 1.55
C GLU A 329 -5.09 10.64 3.00
N ILE A 330 -4.00 11.29 3.46
CA ILE A 330 -3.53 11.17 4.85
C ILE A 330 -4.57 11.66 5.85
N GLU A 331 -5.19 12.82 5.60
CA GLU A 331 -6.27 13.32 6.45
C GLU A 331 -7.50 12.39 6.45
N SER A 332 -7.81 11.80 5.29
CA SER A 332 -9.06 11.06 5.07
C SER A 332 -9.01 9.62 5.60
N TYR A 333 -7.94 8.89 5.27
CA TYR A 333 -7.74 7.49 5.68
C TYR A 333 -7.03 7.37 7.03
N GLY A 334 -6.22 8.37 7.39
CA GLY A 334 -5.68 8.53 8.72
C GLY A 334 -6.57 9.43 9.56
N ASN A 335 -5.98 10.49 10.12
CA ASN A 335 -6.68 11.53 10.86
C ASN A 335 -5.87 12.83 10.90
N ARG A 336 -6.40 13.87 11.55
CA ARG A 336 -5.72 15.15 11.68
C ARG A 336 -4.34 15.07 12.34
N ASN A 337 -4.15 14.22 13.33
CA ASN A 337 -2.85 14.07 13.98
C ASN A 337 -1.83 13.44 13.04
N ASP A 338 -2.27 12.51 12.19
CA ASP A 338 -1.42 11.89 11.17
C ASP A 338 -0.92 12.93 10.16
N LEU A 339 -1.78 13.84 9.70
CA LEU A 339 -1.37 14.94 8.83
C LEU A 339 -0.40 15.90 9.53
N LEU A 340 -0.66 16.23 10.80
CA LEU A 340 0.25 17.09 11.57
C LEU A 340 1.61 16.44 11.78
N GLN A 341 1.64 15.15 12.12
CA GLN A 341 2.88 14.38 12.24
C GLN A 341 3.60 14.30 10.89
N PHE A 342 2.87 14.12 9.80
CA PHE A 342 3.44 14.15 8.45
C PHE A 342 4.15 15.48 8.18
N ILE A 343 3.53 16.62 8.52
CA ILE A 343 4.14 17.95 8.37
C ILE A 343 5.43 18.08 9.21
N GLU A 344 5.39 17.62 10.47
CA GLU A 344 6.56 17.63 11.36
C GLU A 344 7.71 16.79 10.79
N ASN A 345 7.41 15.61 10.25
CA ASN A 345 8.40 14.74 9.61
C ASN A 345 9.04 15.43 8.39
N ARG A 346 8.26 16.13 7.55
CA ARG A 346 8.82 16.88 6.41
C ARG A 346 9.78 17.99 6.86
N TYR A 347 9.48 18.66 7.97
CA TYR A 347 10.38 19.66 8.53
C TYR A 347 11.69 19.04 9.05
N ALA A 348 11.59 17.89 9.73
CA ALA A 348 12.75 17.17 10.25
C ALA A 348 13.68 16.66 9.13
N GLU A 349 13.11 16.14 8.03
CA GLU A 349 13.84 15.57 6.90
C GLU A 349 14.56 16.61 6.03
N LEU A 350 14.09 17.86 6.00
CA LEU A 350 14.70 18.90 5.17
C LEU A 350 16.04 19.37 5.75
N ALA A 351 17.02 19.49 4.88
CA ALA A 351 18.28 20.17 5.17
C ALA A 351 18.03 21.68 5.42
N PRO A 352 18.96 22.40 6.07
CA PRO A 352 18.91 23.86 6.14
C PRO A 352 18.77 24.48 4.76
N ASN A 353 17.85 25.44 4.61
CA ASN A 353 17.41 26.07 3.36
C ASN A 353 16.60 25.18 2.40
N GLY A 354 16.32 23.92 2.77
CA GLY A 354 15.51 22.99 2.00
C GLY A 354 14.06 23.46 1.84
N VAL A 355 13.38 22.90 0.85
CA VAL A 355 12.01 23.26 0.48
C VAL A 355 11.10 22.03 0.42
N TRP A 356 9.92 22.14 1.03
CA TRP A 356 8.81 21.25 0.77
C TRP A 356 7.80 21.93 -0.16
N ILE A 357 7.52 21.27 -1.28
CA ILE A 357 6.55 21.66 -2.29
C ILE A 357 5.37 20.70 -2.17
N ASN A 358 4.21 21.20 -1.75
CA ASN A 358 2.97 20.43 -1.69
C ASN A 358 1.96 20.98 -2.70
N ARG A 359 1.53 20.12 -3.64
CA ARG A 359 0.50 20.45 -4.63
C ARG A 359 -0.72 19.54 -4.45
N ASP A 360 -1.78 20.07 -3.87
CA ASP A 360 -2.93 19.25 -3.51
C ASP A 360 -4.28 19.94 -3.78
N VAL A 361 -5.37 19.20 -3.64
CA VAL A 361 -6.73 19.75 -3.55
C VAL A 361 -6.89 20.58 -2.27
N ILE A 362 -7.81 21.55 -2.29
CA ILE A 362 -7.97 22.47 -1.16
C ILE A 362 -9.41 22.94 -0.95
N GLY A 363 -9.76 23.26 0.30
CA GLY A 363 -11.04 23.86 0.66
C GLY A 363 -11.07 25.39 0.56
N PRO A 364 -12.27 26.00 0.49
CA PRO A 364 -12.42 27.45 0.52
C PRO A 364 -12.13 28.03 1.92
N GLU A 365 -11.64 29.27 1.99
CA GLU A 365 -11.35 29.96 3.26
C GLU A 365 -12.56 30.09 4.17
N ASN A 366 -13.73 30.34 3.59
CA ASN A 366 -15.00 30.46 4.29
C ASN A 366 -15.77 29.13 4.35
N GLY A 367 -15.06 28.00 4.45
CA GLY A 367 -15.65 26.66 4.37
C GLY A 367 -16.71 26.30 5.40
N ASN A 368 -16.82 27.04 6.52
CA ASN A 368 -17.87 26.86 7.54
C ASN A 368 -19.15 27.65 7.26
N GLU A 369 -19.11 28.63 6.35
CA GLU A 369 -20.29 29.43 6.02
C GLU A 369 -21.28 28.60 5.21
N LEU A 370 -22.58 28.87 5.39
CA LEU A 370 -23.61 28.24 4.59
C LEU A 370 -23.74 28.94 3.25
N VAL A 371 -23.88 28.15 2.20
CA VAL A 371 -24.11 28.61 0.82
C VAL A 371 -25.37 27.97 0.27
N LEU A 372 -25.92 28.57 -0.78
CA LEU A 372 -26.99 28.02 -1.60
C LEU A 372 -26.38 27.50 -2.89
N MET A 373 -26.38 26.19 -3.06
CA MET A 373 -25.88 25.51 -4.25
C MET A 373 -27.04 25.10 -5.15
N LYS A 374 -27.10 25.70 -6.34
CA LYS A 374 -28.06 25.34 -7.37
C LYS A 374 -27.42 24.31 -8.30
N LEU A 375 -28.09 23.18 -8.46
CA LEU A 375 -27.63 22.05 -9.25
C LEU A 375 -28.50 21.88 -10.49
N ARG A 376 -27.86 21.52 -11.60
CA ARG A 376 -28.59 21.18 -12.83
C ARG A 376 -29.41 19.90 -12.65
N GLN A 377 -30.64 19.92 -13.16
CA GLN A 377 -31.59 18.80 -13.07
C GLN A 377 -31.92 18.17 -14.43
N ASP A 378 -31.59 18.84 -15.54
CA ASP A 378 -31.90 18.41 -16.91
C ASP A 378 -30.70 17.82 -17.65
N ASP A 379 -29.57 17.57 -16.96
CA ASP A 379 -28.35 16.97 -17.52
C ASP A 379 -28.22 15.47 -17.27
N GLY A 380 -29.31 14.81 -16.87
CA GLY A 380 -29.36 13.36 -16.68
C GLY A 380 -30.69 12.92 -16.05
N SER A 381 -30.74 11.66 -15.62
CA SER A 381 -31.91 11.09 -14.94
C SER A 381 -32.01 11.60 -13.51
N ASN A 382 -33.23 11.96 -13.10
CA ASN A 382 -33.56 12.24 -11.70
C ASN A 382 -34.16 11.04 -10.95
N ASN A 383 -34.36 9.92 -11.65
CA ASN A 383 -35.06 8.75 -11.11
C ASN A 383 -34.15 7.91 -10.22
N ASP A 384 -34.66 7.51 -9.05
CA ASP A 384 -34.07 6.55 -8.11
C ASP A 384 -32.56 6.72 -7.82
N PRO A 385 -32.08 7.88 -7.34
CA PRO A 385 -30.65 8.14 -7.12
C PRO A 385 -29.93 7.08 -6.25
N PHE A 386 -30.67 6.29 -5.47
CA PHE A 386 -30.17 5.28 -4.54
C PHE A 386 -30.22 3.84 -5.08
N LYS A 387 -30.46 3.65 -6.39
CA LYS A 387 -30.47 2.33 -7.02
C LYS A 387 -29.22 1.52 -6.63
N GLY A 388 -29.44 0.29 -6.18
CA GLY A 388 -28.38 -0.69 -5.92
C GLY A 388 -27.72 -1.16 -7.23
N CYS A 389 -26.41 -1.33 -7.21
CA CYS A 389 -25.61 -1.81 -8.34
C CYS A 389 -24.82 -3.05 -7.90
N GLN A 390 -24.70 -4.06 -8.79
CA GLN A 390 -24.05 -5.33 -8.50
C GLN A 390 -22.53 -5.22 -8.45
N ASP A 391 -21.97 -4.38 -9.32
CA ASP A 391 -20.53 -4.18 -9.43
C ASP A 391 -20.15 -2.71 -9.69
N GLN A 392 -18.85 -2.42 -9.73
CA GLN A 392 -18.29 -1.07 -9.92
C GLN A 392 -18.57 -0.52 -11.32
N GLN A 393 -18.63 -1.37 -12.34
CA GLN A 393 -18.87 -0.94 -13.72
C GLN A 393 -20.33 -0.55 -13.92
N GLU A 394 -21.27 -1.28 -13.31
CA GLU A 394 -22.69 -0.91 -13.24
C GLU A 394 -22.85 0.40 -12.47
N LEU A 395 -22.20 0.54 -11.31
CA LEU A 395 -22.26 1.76 -10.50
C LEU A 395 -21.75 2.98 -11.27
N LYS A 396 -20.58 2.88 -11.92
CA LYS A 396 -20.02 3.92 -12.79
C LYS A 396 -21.04 4.36 -13.85
N ASN A 397 -21.56 3.40 -14.61
CA ASN A 397 -22.50 3.67 -15.70
C ASN A 397 -23.78 4.32 -15.16
N TYR A 398 -24.25 3.86 -13.99
CA TYR A 398 -25.41 4.41 -13.33
C TYR A 398 -25.19 5.87 -12.92
N LEU A 399 -24.09 6.17 -12.21
CA LEU A 399 -23.73 7.51 -11.77
C LEU A 399 -23.56 8.48 -12.94
N ASN A 400 -22.94 8.03 -14.03
CA ASN A 400 -22.79 8.82 -15.26
C ASN A 400 -24.13 9.18 -15.92
N GLY A 401 -25.17 8.37 -15.72
CA GLY A 401 -26.52 8.65 -16.22
C GLY A 401 -27.37 9.55 -15.32
N LEU A 402 -26.95 9.83 -14.08
CA LEU A 402 -27.68 10.73 -13.17
C LEU A 402 -27.47 12.20 -13.55
N SER A 403 -28.51 13.01 -13.33
CA SER A 403 -28.38 14.47 -13.33
C SER A 403 -27.39 14.91 -12.24
N THR A 404 -26.86 16.12 -12.36
CA THR A 404 -25.98 16.68 -11.32
C THR A 404 -26.69 16.73 -9.97
N PHE A 405 -27.97 17.10 -9.92
CA PHE A 405 -28.78 17.08 -8.71
C PHE A 405 -28.95 15.68 -8.10
N SER A 406 -29.33 14.68 -8.88
CA SER A 406 -29.49 13.31 -8.35
C SER A 406 -28.18 12.67 -7.95
N ARG A 407 -27.08 13.03 -8.62
CA ARG A 407 -25.74 12.61 -8.20
C ARG A 407 -25.34 13.25 -6.87
N PHE A 408 -25.75 14.49 -6.59
CA PHE A 408 -25.57 15.07 -5.25
C PHE A 408 -26.32 14.30 -4.17
N LEU A 409 -27.56 13.87 -4.42
CA LEU A 409 -28.30 13.06 -3.44
C LEU A 409 -27.57 11.75 -3.15
N ARG A 410 -27.04 11.10 -4.19
CA ARG A 410 -26.23 9.89 -4.04
C ARG A 410 -24.92 10.17 -3.30
N PHE A 411 -24.23 11.24 -3.65
CA PHE A 411 -23.03 11.71 -2.95
C PHE A 411 -23.30 11.91 -1.46
N ALA A 412 -24.35 12.64 -1.09
CA ALA A 412 -24.67 12.91 0.30
C ALA A 412 -24.93 11.65 1.13
N ALA A 413 -25.49 10.61 0.50
CA ALA A 413 -25.76 9.33 1.15
C ALA A 413 -24.53 8.44 1.29
N ASP A 414 -23.58 8.51 0.36
CA ASP A 414 -22.41 7.64 0.33
C ASP A 414 -21.16 8.28 0.97
N PHE A 415 -20.99 9.59 0.80
CA PHE A 415 -19.79 10.33 1.21
C PHE A 415 -19.56 10.22 2.72
N ARG A 416 -18.37 9.75 3.10
CA ARG A 416 -17.87 9.62 4.47
C ARG A 416 -18.80 8.83 5.39
N LYS A 417 -19.59 7.92 4.82
CA LYS A 417 -20.60 7.15 5.56
C LYS A 417 -19.95 6.19 6.56
N GLU A 418 -18.87 5.53 6.18
CA GLU A 418 -18.19 4.56 7.06
C GLU A 418 -17.49 5.27 8.23
N GLU A 419 -17.06 6.51 8.00
CA GLU A 419 -16.35 7.34 8.96
C GLU A 419 -17.28 8.26 9.75
N GLN A 420 -18.61 8.14 9.54
CA GLN A 420 -19.64 8.86 10.26
C GLN A 420 -19.52 10.39 10.16
N ASP A 421 -19.05 10.87 9.00
CA ASP A 421 -18.78 12.29 8.72
C ASP A 421 -19.51 12.74 7.43
N GLN A 422 -20.75 12.28 7.28
CA GLN A 422 -21.60 12.61 6.13
C GLN A 422 -21.94 14.11 6.09
N ILE A 423 -22.23 14.62 4.89
CA ILE A 423 -22.62 16.02 4.72
C ILE A 423 -24.03 16.29 5.24
N GLU A 424 -24.19 17.43 5.91
CA GLU A 424 -25.49 17.95 6.33
C GLU A 424 -26.01 18.96 5.31
N TYR A 425 -27.26 18.82 4.88
CA TYR A 425 -27.88 19.75 3.93
C TYR A 425 -29.39 19.85 4.11
N THR A 426 -29.97 20.95 3.62
CA THR A 426 -31.42 21.10 3.40
C THR A 426 -31.68 21.49 1.95
N ILE A 427 -32.89 21.19 1.46
CA ILE A 427 -33.35 21.67 0.15
C ILE A 427 -34.33 22.80 0.40
N GLU A 428 -34.04 23.98 -0.12
CA GLU A 428 -34.85 25.18 0.03
C GLU A 428 -35.32 25.66 -1.35
N LYS A 429 -36.58 26.10 -1.43
CA LYS A 429 -37.18 26.63 -2.66
C LYS A 429 -37.34 28.13 -2.54
N VAL A 430 -36.63 28.88 -3.37
CA VAL A 430 -36.70 30.35 -3.42
C VAL A 430 -37.05 30.78 -4.83
N ASN A 431 -38.16 31.51 -4.98
CA ASN A 431 -38.69 31.94 -6.28
C ASN A 431 -38.82 30.77 -7.27
N GLU A 432 -39.41 29.68 -6.81
CA GLU A 432 -39.61 28.43 -7.56
C GLU A 432 -38.34 27.66 -7.97
N VAL A 433 -37.15 28.17 -7.63
CA VAL A 433 -35.87 27.50 -7.87
C VAL A 433 -35.43 26.75 -6.61
N GLU A 434 -35.00 25.50 -6.78
CA GLU A 434 -34.47 24.66 -5.69
C GLU A 434 -32.97 24.90 -5.50
N TYR A 435 -32.58 25.07 -4.23
CA TYR A 435 -31.20 25.22 -3.78
C TYR A 435 -30.91 24.17 -2.70
N ILE A 436 -29.73 23.58 -2.77
CA ILE A 436 -29.16 22.84 -1.66
C ILE A 436 -28.48 23.85 -0.73
N ARG A 437 -28.91 23.94 0.52
CA ARG A 437 -28.25 24.73 1.55
C ARG A 437 -27.35 23.83 2.39
N LEU A 438 -26.06 24.12 2.37
CA LEU A 438 -25.01 23.33 3.02
C LEU A 438 -23.78 24.19 3.31
N LYS A 439 -22.80 23.66 4.05
CA LYS A 439 -21.53 24.36 4.28
C LYS A 439 -20.76 24.50 2.96
N HIS A 440 -20.08 25.63 2.78
CA HIS A 440 -19.31 25.90 1.56
C HIS A 440 -18.26 24.82 1.26
N ARG A 441 -17.63 24.25 2.31
CA ARG A 441 -16.70 23.13 2.16
C ARG A 441 -17.37 21.88 1.56
N ASP A 442 -18.58 21.56 1.99
CA ASP A 442 -19.28 20.33 1.58
C ASP A 442 -19.81 20.48 0.14
N ALA A 443 -20.20 21.70 -0.24
CA ALA A 443 -20.47 22.05 -1.63
C ALA A 443 -19.22 21.86 -2.51
N ALA A 444 -18.06 22.33 -2.05
CA ALA A 444 -16.79 22.20 -2.76
C ALA A 444 -16.33 20.73 -2.86
N ASP A 445 -16.46 19.93 -1.80
CA ASP A 445 -16.19 18.49 -1.80
C ASP A 445 -17.04 17.78 -2.87
N PHE A 446 -18.36 18.02 -2.89
CA PHE A 446 -19.22 17.47 -3.95
C PHE A 446 -18.75 17.89 -5.35
N MET A 447 -18.50 19.19 -5.55
CA MET A 447 -18.09 19.71 -6.86
C MET A 447 -16.80 19.04 -7.37
N LEU A 448 -15.82 18.86 -6.50
CA LEU A 448 -14.52 18.27 -6.84
C LEU A 448 -14.55 16.75 -7.02
N THR A 449 -15.50 16.05 -6.40
CA THR A 449 -15.52 14.58 -6.39
C THR A 449 -16.54 13.96 -7.36
N LYS A 450 -17.65 14.66 -7.65
CA LYS A 450 -18.82 14.10 -8.39
C LYS A 450 -18.57 13.50 -9.78
N ASP A 451 -17.40 13.71 -10.38
CA ASP A 451 -17.08 13.18 -11.71
C ASP A 451 -16.10 11.99 -11.67
N TYR A 452 -15.60 11.61 -10.49
CA TYR A 452 -14.81 10.38 -10.31
C TYR A 452 -15.70 9.14 -10.15
N THR A 453 -16.60 8.92 -11.12
CA THR A 453 -17.58 7.81 -11.07
C THR A 453 -16.94 6.44 -11.21
N ASP A 454 -15.76 6.37 -11.83
CA ASP A 454 -14.96 5.16 -12.00
C ASP A 454 -14.40 4.64 -10.68
N ASN A 455 -14.07 5.54 -9.75
CA ASN A 455 -13.49 5.25 -8.44
C ASN A 455 -14.42 5.67 -7.30
N TRP A 456 -15.73 5.78 -7.57
CA TRP A 456 -16.70 6.38 -6.64
C TRP A 456 -16.57 5.86 -5.21
N LYS A 457 -16.46 4.53 -5.05
CA LYS A 457 -16.36 3.91 -3.72
C LYS A 457 -15.16 4.44 -2.93
N SER A 458 -13.95 4.47 -3.50
CA SER A 458 -12.77 4.98 -2.80
C SER A 458 -12.87 6.48 -2.55
N GLU A 459 -13.33 7.24 -3.54
CA GLU A 459 -13.46 8.71 -3.48
C GLU A 459 -14.47 9.16 -2.42
N MET A 460 -15.50 8.36 -2.12
CA MET A 460 -16.45 8.67 -1.04
C MET A 460 -15.81 8.60 0.35
N HIS A 461 -14.62 8.02 0.48
CA HIS A 461 -13.84 8.10 1.71
C HIS A 461 -12.96 9.35 1.77
N GLU A 462 -12.74 10.08 0.69
CA GLU A 462 -11.75 11.15 0.63
C GLU A 462 -12.38 12.54 0.84
N ARG A 463 -11.94 13.27 1.86
CA ARG A 463 -12.32 14.66 2.10
C ARG A 463 -11.26 15.60 1.52
N PHE A 464 -11.59 16.25 0.41
CA PHE A 464 -10.67 17.16 -0.29
C PHE A 464 -10.60 18.53 0.39
N CYS A 465 -11.74 19.02 0.89
CA CYS A 465 -11.87 20.38 1.42
C CYS A 465 -11.67 20.47 2.94
N PHE A 466 -10.76 19.68 3.51
CA PHE A 466 -10.51 19.64 4.97
C PHE A 466 -9.84 20.91 5.52
N TRP A 467 -9.02 21.60 4.71
CA TRP A 467 -8.33 22.84 5.06
C TRP A 467 -8.35 23.86 3.93
N SER A 468 -8.34 25.13 4.32
CA SER A 468 -8.08 26.26 3.44
C SER A 468 -6.58 26.59 3.37
N ILE A 469 -6.20 27.50 2.47
CA ILE A 469 -4.80 27.95 2.36
C ILE A 469 -4.30 28.64 3.64
N VAL A 470 -5.20 29.30 4.37
CA VAL A 470 -4.89 29.96 5.63
C VAL A 470 -4.61 28.92 6.72
N ASP A 471 -5.35 27.82 6.75
CA ASP A 471 -5.14 26.73 7.71
C ASP A 471 -3.80 26.04 7.46
N TRP A 472 -3.49 25.75 6.19
CA TRP A 472 -2.18 25.23 5.77
C TRP A 472 -1.03 26.13 6.21
N LYS A 473 -1.11 27.44 5.93
CA LYS A 473 -0.08 28.40 6.34
C LYS A 473 0.15 28.38 7.85
N LYS A 474 -0.93 28.38 8.65
CA LYS A 474 -0.85 28.32 10.12
C LYS A 474 -0.21 27.02 10.61
N ALA A 475 -0.61 25.87 10.05
CA ALA A 475 -0.08 24.57 10.45
C ALA A 475 1.43 24.46 10.17
N LEU A 476 1.86 24.89 8.97
CA LEU A 476 3.27 24.88 8.58
C LEU A 476 4.12 25.83 9.43
N GLN A 477 3.63 27.05 9.67
CA GLN A 477 4.33 28.03 10.52
C GLN A 477 4.48 27.55 11.97
N LYS A 478 3.48 26.82 12.49
CA LYS A 478 3.53 26.26 13.84
C LYS A 478 4.71 25.29 14.02
N VAL A 479 5.04 24.53 12.97
CA VAL A 479 6.17 23.57 12.98
C VAL A 479 7.53 24.26 12.79
N GLY A 480 7.54 25.46 12.19
CA GLY A 480 8.76 26.26 12.00
C GLY A 480 9.04 26.65 10.55
N PHE A 481 8.19 26.25 9.60
CA PHE A 481 8.38 26.61 8.20
C PHE A 481 8.22 28.12 7.96
N THR A 482 9.09 28.65 7.09
CA THR A 482 8.86 29.94 6.43
C THR A 482 8.07 29.71 5.14
N ILE A 483 6.93 30.39 5.00
CA ILE A 483 6.07 30.25 3.81
C ILE A 483 6.55 31.17 2.69
N ASP A 484 6.76 30.61 1.50
CA ASP A 484 7.11 31.40 0.31
C ASP A 484 5.89 32.21 -0.18
N SER A 485 6.16 33.40 -0.70
CA SER A 485 5.15 34.29 -1.31
C SER A 485 4.39 33.66 -2.47
N ALA A 486 4.99 32.67 -3.15
CA ALA A 486 4.33 31.91 -4.21
C ALA A 486 3.24 30.96 -3.70
N THR A 487 3.07 30.77 -2.39
CA THR A 487 2.04 29.89 -1.81
C THR A 487 0.65 30.48 -2.00
N HIS A 488 -0.18 29.82 -2.81
CA HIS A 488 -1.54 30.26 -3.13
C HIS A 488 -2.49 29.10 -3.45
N ALA A 489 -3.79 29.35 -3.28
CA ALA A 489 -4.86 28.52 -3.80
C ALA A 489 -5.33 29.05 -5.15
N TYR A 490 -5.76 28.16 -6.04
CA TYR A 490 -6.26 28.52 -7.37
C TYR A 490 -7.38 27.60 -7.80
N SER A 491 -8.18 28.05 -8.77
CA SER A 491 -9.17 27.22 -9.46
C SER A 491 -8.58 26.76 -10.79
N ASN A 492 -8.41 25.45 -10.97
CA ASN A 492 -7.94 24.88 -12.22
C ASN A 492 -8.95 25.20 -13.34
N PRO A 493 -8.55 25.93 -14.40
CA PRO A 493 -9.48 26.34 -15.45
C PRO A 493 -10.16 25.15 -16.13
N TRP A 494 -9.45 24.05 -16.36
CA TRP A 494 -10.02 22.86 -16.98
C TRP A 494 -11.11 22.24 -16.09
N ILE A 495 -10.90 22.18 -14.77
CA ILE A 495 -11.93 21.69 -13.84
C ILE A 495 -13.14 22.62 -13.86
N VAL A 496 -12.93 23.93 -13.81
CA VAL A 496 -14.02 24.90 -13.84
C VAL A 496 -14.85 24.73 -15.12
N ASP A 497 -14.19 24.72 -16.28
CA ASP A 497 -14.86 24.71 -17.58
C ASP A 497 -15.57 23.37 -17.88
N ASN A 498 -14.98 22.24 -17.49
CA ASN A 498 -15.49 20.91 -17.85
C ASN A 498 -16.36 20.28 -16.75
N ARG A 499 -16.14 20.64 -15.48
CA ARG A 499 -16.78 20.00 -14.33
C ARG A 499 -17.78 20.90 -13.61
N PHE A 500 -17.57 22.22 -13.56
CA PHE A 500 -18.43 23.12 -12.77
C PHE A 500 -19.38 23.94 -13.64
N ALA A 501 -18.86 24.57 -14.69
CA ALA A 501 -19.62 25.43 -15.57
C ALA A 501 -20.85 24.71 -16.14
N ASN A 502 -21.99 25.41 -16.14
CA ASN A 502 -23.29 24.91 -16.60
C ASN A 502 -23.84 23.69 -15.82
N LYS A 503 -23.21 23.27 -14.72
CA LYS A 503 -23.67 22.15 -13.88
C LYS A 503 -24.01 22.60 -12.45
N VAL A 504 -23.22 23.52 -11.91
CA VAL A 504 -23.34 24.03 -10.54
C VAL A 504 -23.24 25.55 -10.53
N GLU A 505 -24.08 26.20 -9.74
CA GLU A 505 -23.98 27.62 -9.39
C GLU A 505 -24.01 27.77 -7.87
N LEU A 506 -23.14 28.62 -7.31
CA LEU A 506 -23.10 28.92 -5.88
C LEU A 506 -23.61 30.33 -5.62
N TYR A 507 -24.32 30.50 -4.52
CA TYR A 507 -24.86 31.77 -4.07
C TYR A 507 -24.66 31.92 -2.56
N ASP A 508 -24.51 33.18 -2.12
CA ASP A 508 -24.64 33.49 -0.71
C ASP A 508 -26.11 33.39 -0.26
N LEU A 509 -26.35 33.54 1.05
CA LEU A 509 -27.72 33.48 1.60
C LEU A 509 -28.62 34.65 1.16
N SER A 510 -28.05 35.67 0.50
CA SER A 510 -28.78 36.80 -0.09
C SER A 510 -29.01 36.63 -1.61
N LEU A 511 -28.74 35.43 -2.16
CA LEU A 511 -28.83 35.10 -3.58
C LEU A 511 -27.87 35.89 -4.49
N ASN A 512 -26.77 36.41 -3.96
CA ASN A 512 -25.70 36.94 -4.80
C ASN A 512 -24.84 35.78 -5.31
N LYS A 513 -24.62 35.72 -6.64
CA LYS A 513 -23.81 34.67 -7.25
C LYS A 513 -22.37 34.74 -6.78
N MET A 514 -21.86 33.62 -6.26
CA MET A 514 -20.49 33.46 -5.80
C MET A 514 -19.59 32.99 -6.95
N LYS A 515 -18.29 33.26 -6.80
CA LYS A 515 -17.26 32.61 -7.63
C LYS A 515 -17.14 31.14 -7.23
N TYR A 516 -16.65 30.31 -8.14
CA TYR A 516 -16.30 28.94 -7.80
C TYR A 516 -15.17 28.91 -6.75
N PRO A 517 -15.19 27.91 -5.84
CA PRO A 517 -14.14 27.74 -4.85
C PRO A 517 -12.80 27.38 -5.52
N PRO A 518 -11.67 27.53 -4.79
CA PRO A 518 -10.41 26.97 -5.25
C PRO A 518 -10.53 25.46 -5.40
N THR A 519 -9.78 24.91 -6.35
CA THR A 519 -9.73 23.45 -6.59
C THR A 519 -8.43 22.85 -6.09
N ASN A 520 -7.36 23.64 -6.12
CA ASN A 520 -6.02 23.20 -5.80
C ASN A 520 -5.25 24.30 -5.07
N ALA A 521 -4.16 23.91 -4.42
CA ALA A 521 -3.16 24.82 -3.91
C ALA A 521 -1.76 24.37 -4.28
N LEU A 522 -0.90 25.37 -4.49
CA LEU A 522 0.54 25.21 -4.53
C LEU A 522 1.09 25.81 -3.24
N ILE A 523 1.71 24.97 -2.42
CA ILE A 523 2.25 25.32 -1.12
C ILE A 523 3.76 25.13 -1.14
N ILE A 524 4.48 26.19 -0.87
CA ILE A 524 5.96 26.22 -0.87
C ILE A 524 6.42 26.62 0.53
N ALA A 525 6.94 25.65 1.27
CA ALA A 525 7.37 25.80 2.66
C ALA A 525 8.88 25.58 2.77
N ARG A 526 9.61 26.51 3.38
CA ARG A 526 11.08 26.47 3.48
C ARG A 526 11.54 26.30 4.92
N LYS A 527 12.52 25.44 5.16
CA LYS A 527 13.25 25.35 6.42
C LYS A 527 14.39 26.38 6.38
N ARG A 528 14.35 27.39 7.25
CA ARG A 528 15.34 28.48 7.27
C ARG A 528 16.21 28.41 8.51
#